data_AF-A0A2T6CDY2-F1
#
_entry.id   AF-A0A2T6CDY2-F1
#
_cell.length_a   1.000
_cell.length_b   1.000
_cell.length_c   1.000
_cell.angle_alpha   90.00
_cell.angle_beta   90.00
_cell.angle_gamma   90.00
#
_symmetry.space_group_name_H-M   'P 1'
#
loop_
_entity.id
_entity.type
_entity.pdbx_description
1 polymer ?
#
loop_
_entity_poly.entity_id
_entity_poly.type
_entity_poly.pdbx_seq_one_letter_code
_entity_poly.pdbx_strand_id
1 'polypeptide(L)'
;MKILVVDDDILILEILELFLSSIDYENVQFAKSGEEALQLIEGASTPFECILLDINMPVQTGIELIPMIRQYSGYEFVPIIMLTAQHDKKNIAEAFVAGAWDYVTKPFEFFELETRLYGVETRMVELARRSQDVAEDASNGDVTLKRFCALHRPVTPSQITESGLVGLGAFENCFARISNTLHGNVSLMALRLNNLPEVSQTLQEPYTHQYLVKLASVIATHAGPWQGIVTYLGKGAFLILSFAPTRRPSTTLKDAIGTAIDEVDAQLLKTEGLSTDYSSWQIHGNEVPEGVEPSYLLYAVKNHLDQSVRLQ
;
A
#
# COMPACT_ATOMS: atom_id res chain seq x y z
N MET A 1 -13.78 -4.61 -18.58
CA MET A 1 -13.10 -5.02 -17.34
C MET A 1 -13.70 -6.34 -16.85
N LYS A 2 -12.89 -7.34 -16.49
CA LYS A 2 -13.31 -8.61 -15.89
C LYS A 2 -13.29 -8.50 -14.37
N ILE A 3 -14.44 -8.64 -13.70
CA ILE A 3 -14.59 -8.38 -12.26
C ILE A 3 -14.95 -9.68 -11.53
N LEU A 4 -14.34 -9.91 -10.37
CA LEU A 4 -14.79 -10.92 -9.41
C LEU A 4 -15.45 -10.22 -8.22
N VAL A 5 -16.64 -10.63 -7.83
CA VAL A 5 -17.34 -10.15 -6.64
C VAL A 5 -17.43 -11.28 -5.64
N VAL A 6 -17.03 -11.02 -4.39
CA VAL A 6 -16.98 -12.02 -3.33
C VAL A 6 -17.72 -11.49 -2.11
N ASP A 7 -18.81 -12.14 -1.74
CA ASP A 7 -19.67 -11.78 -0.61
C ASP A 7 -20.48 -13.01 -0.17
N ASP A 8 -20.59 -13.28 1.13
CA ASP A 8 -21.42 -14.39 1.62
C ASP A 8 -22.92 -14.05 1.63
N ASP A 9 -23.27 -12.76 1.57
CA ASP A 9 -24.65 -12.32 1.47
C ASP A 9 -25.14 -12.33 0.01
N ILE A 10 -26.02 -13.28 -0.28
CA ILE A 10 -26.64 -13.47 -1.60
C ILE A 10 -27.36 -12.19 -2.06
N LEU A 11 -28.00 -11.45 -1.15
CA LEU A 11 -28.71 -10.22 -1.50
C LEU A 11 -27.73 -9.14 -1.96
N ILE A 12 -26.54 -9.08 -1.35
CA ILE A 12 -25.50 -8.14 -1.77
C ILE A 12 -24.97 -8.51 -3.16
N LEU A 13 -24.74 -9.81 -3.43
CA LEU A 13 -24.34 -10.27 -4.76
C LEU A 13 -25.38 -9.89 -5.83
N GLU A 14 -26.67 -10.12 -5.58
CA GLU A 14 -27.76 -9.76 -6.51
C GLU A 14 -27.84 -8.25 -6.76
N ILE A 15 -27.67 -7.43 -5.72
CA ILE A 15 -27.64 -5.96 -5.86
C ILE A 15 -26.44 -5.53 -6.69
N LEU A 16 -25.26 -6.10 -6.44
CA LEU A 16 -24.04 -5.78 -7.18
C LEU A 16 -24.12 -6.23 -8.64
N GLU A 17 -24.77 -7.36 -8.92
CA GLU A 17 -25.04 -7.83 -10.29
C GLU A 17 -25.89 -6.83 -11.06
N LEU A 18 -27.01 -6.38 -10.48
CA LEU A 18 -27.89 -5.39 -11.09
C LEU A 18 -27.16 -4.06 -11.32
N PHE A 19 -26.39 -3.61 -10.33
CA PHE A 19 -25.64 -2.36 -10.41
C PHE A 19 -24.54 -2.42 -11.48
N LEU A 20 -23.68 -3.43 -11.46
CA LEU A 20 -22.57 -3.57 -12.41
C LEU A 20 -23.11 -3.70 -13.84
N SER A 21 -24.20 -4.44 -14.03
CA SER A 21 -24.88 -4.52 -15.32
C SER A 21 -25.42 -3.16 -15.79
N SER A 22 -25.90 -2.31 -14.86
CA SER A 22 -26.45 -0.99 -15.19
C SER A 22 -25.40 0.03 -15.66
N ILE A 23 -24.12 -0.23 -15.39
CA ILE A 23 -22.98 0.59 -15.82
C ILE A 23 -22.10 -0.15 -16.84
N ASP A 24 -22.71 -1.06 -17.61
CA ASP A 24 -22.11 -1.80 -18.73
C ASP A 24 -20.92 -2.72 -18.38
N TYR A 25 -20.81 -3.18 -17.12
CA TYR A 25 -19.89 -4.25 -16.75
C TYR A 25 -20.49 -5.63 -17.01
N GLU A 26 -20.21 -6.20 -18.18
CA GLU A 26 -20.78 -7.49 -18.60
C GLU A 26 -19.97 -8.72 -18.18
N ASN A 27 -18.69 -8.56 -17.82
CA ASN A 27 -17.78 -9.67 -17.51
C ASN A 27 -17.55 -9.78 -16.00
N VAL A 28 -18.61 -10.14 -15.27
CA VAL A 28 -18.59 -10.28 -13.81
C VAL A 28 -18.80 -11.72 -13.41
N GLN A 29 -18.02 -12.21 -12.45
CA GLN A 29 -18.26 -13.49 -11.77
C GLN A 29 -18.49 -13.24 -10.28
N PHE A 30 -19.30 -14.09 -9.67
CA PHE A 30 -19.72 -13.97 -8.27
C PHE A 30 -19.29 -15.21 -7.50
N ALA A 31 -18.79 -15.01 -6.29
CA ALA A 31 -18.44 -16.05 -5.34
C ALA A 31 -19.10 -15.78 -3.99
N LYS A 32 -19.60 -16.83 -3.36
CA LYS A 32 -20.31 -16.79 -2.07
C LYS A 32 -19.39 -17.05 -0.88
N SER A 33 -18.12 -17.31 -1.14
CA SER A 33 -17.10 -17.59 -0.12
C SER A 33 -15.70 -17.34 -0.66
N GLY A 34 -14.74 -17.22 0.25
CA GLY A 34 -13.31 -17.17 -0.11
C GLY A 34 -12.84 -18.42 -0.87
N GLU A 35 -13.36 -19.61 -0.53
CA GLU A 35 -13.02 -20.85 -1.22
C GLU A 35 -13.48 -20.83 -2.69
N GLU A 36 -14.73 -20.43 -2.93
CA GLU A 36 -15.26 -20.29 -4.28
C GLU A 36 -14.50 -19.24 -5.08
N ALA A 37 -14.13 -18.12 -4.46
CA ALA A 37 -13.31 -17.09 -5.08
C ALA A 37 -11.95 -17.63 -5.55
N LEU A 38 -11.26 -18.41 -4.71
CA LEU A 38 -9.97 -19.02 -5.08
C LEU A 38 -10.11 -20.04 -6.20
N GLN A 39 -11.18 -20.84 -6.21
CA GLN A 39 -11.47 -21.77 -7.31
C GLN A 39 -11.70 -21.05 -8.63
N LEU A 40 -12.44 -19.93 -8.62
CA LEU A 40 -12.65 -19.12 -9.82
C LEU A 40 -11.34 -18.47 -10.30
N ILE A 41 -10.51 -17.98 -9.38
CA ILE A 41 -9.19 -17.42 -9.68
C ILE A 41 -8.26 -18.46 -10.34
N GLU A 42 -8.22 -19.67 -9.78
CA GLU A 42 -7.40 -20.77 -10.28
C GLU A 42 -7.87 -21.28 -11.65
N GLY A 43 -9.19 -21.36 -11.85
CA GLY A 43 -9.80 -21.82 -13.10
C GLY A 43 -9.85 -20.77 -14.21
N ALA A 44 -9.49 -19.52 -13.93
CA ALA A 44 -9.61 -18.42 -14.88
C ALA A 44 -8.53 -18.50 -15.99
N SER A 45 -8.97 -18.58 -17.24
CA SER A 45 -8.07 -18.53 -18.41
C SER A 45 -7.38 -17.17 -18.60
N THR A 46 -8.04 -16.10 -18.16
CA THR A 46 -7.51 -14.74 -18.06
C THR A 46 -7.74 -14.21 -16.65
N PRO A 47 -6.74 -13.56 -16.02
CA PRO A 47 -6.91 -13.01 -14.68
C PRO A 47 -8.09 -12.03 -14.59
N PHE A 48 -8.75 -11.97 -13.43
CA PHE A 48 -9.65 -10.86 -13.13
C PHE A 48 -8.86 -9.55 -13.08
N GLU A 49 -9.47 -8.47 -13.53
CA GLU A 49 -8.88 -7.13 -13.59
C GLU A 49 -9.25 -6.29 -12.36
N CYS A 50 -10.29 -6.68 -11.62
CA CYS A 50 -10.69 -6.08 -10.35
C CYS A 50 -11.41 -7.13 -9.49
N ILE A 51 -11.23 -7.06 -8.17
CA ILE A 51 -11.95 -7.90 -7.21
C ILE A 51 -12.69 -6.99 -6.23
N LEU A 52 -14.00 -7.16 -6.09
CA LEU A 52 -14.79 -6.60 -5.00
C LEU A 52 -14.90 -7.67 -3.91
N LEU A 53 -14.45 -7.38 -2.69
CA LEU A 53 -14.28 -8.40 -1.65
C LEU A 53 -14.86 -7.95 -0.32
N ASP A 54 -15.86 -8.66 0.18
CA ASP A 54 -16.38 -8.40 1.52
C ASP A 54 -15.35 -8.70 2.61
N ILE A 55 -15.29 -7.84 3.63
CA ILE A 55 -14.41 -8.04 4.80
C ILE A 55 -14.95 -9.16 5.70
N ASN A 56 -16.26 -9.20 5.95
CA ASN A 56 -16.89 -9.95 7.03
C ASN A 56 -17.56 -11.23 6.52
N MET A 57 -16.76 -12.14 5.98
CA MET A 57 -17.27 -13.46 5.56
C MET A 57 -17.07 -14.54 6.65
N PRO A 58 -17.96 -15.54 6.74
CA PRO A 58 -17.81 -16.69 7.61
C PRO A 58 -16.56 -17.51 7.28
N VAL A 59 -16.00 -18.17 8.30
CA VAL A 59 -14.81 -19.07 8.21
C VAL A 59 -13.51 -18.33 7.91
N GLN A 60 -13.51 -17.41 6.95
CA GLN A 60 -12.35 -16.66 6.51
C GLN A 60 -12.74 -15.24 6.15
N THR A 61 -12.04 -14.26 6.74
CA THR A 61 -12.29 -12.84 6.45
C THR A 61 -11.72 -12.45 5.10
N GLY A 62 -12.28 -11.41 4.47
CA GLY A 62 -11.73 -10.87 3.22
C GLY A 62 -10.29 -10.38 3.36
N ILE A 63 -9.92 -9.85 4.53
CA ILE A 63 -8.54 -9.39 4.80
C ILE A 63 -7.57 -10.58 4.74
N GLU A 64 -7.95 -11.71 5.34
CA GLU A 64 -7.16 -12.95 5.28
C GLU A 64 -7.12 -13.54 3.87
N LEU A 65 -8.14 -13.30 3.04
CA LEU A 65 -8.20 -13.80 1.67
C LEU A 65 -7.19 -13.14 0.73
N ILE A 66 -6.88 -11.86 0.93
CA ILE A 66 -5.97 -11.11 0.07
C ILE A 66 -4.61 -11.82 -0.11
N PRO A 67 -3.83 -12.14 0.94
CA PRO A 67 -2.52 -12.75 0.75
C PRO A 67 -2.55 -14.08 -0.01
N MET A 68 -3.66 -14.85 0.05
CA MET A 68 -3.81 -16.06 -0.77
C MET A 68 -4.08 -15.73 -2.22
N ILE A 69 -4.95 -14.76 -2.53
CA ILE A 69 -5.18 -14.27 -3.89
C ILE A 69 -3.85 -13.84 -4.53
N ARG A 70 -3.01 -13.15 -3.77
CA ARG A 70 -1.70 -12.64 -4.24
C ARG A 70 -0.68 -13.72 -4.56
N GLN A 71 -0.93 -14.98 -4.21
CA GLN A 71 -0.07 -16.11 -4.58
C GLN A 71 -0.33 -16.63 -6.00
N TYR A 72 -1.46 -16.27 -6.61
CA TYR A 72 -1.80 -16.69 -7.97
C TYR A 72 -1.13 -15.81 -9.02
N SER A 73 -0.58 -16.44 -10.06
CA SER A 73 0.08 -15.72 -11.15
C SER A 73 -0.89 -14.83 -11.90
N GLY A 74 -0.52 -13.56 -12.11
CA GLY A 74 -1.38 -12.55 -12.73
C GLY A 74 -2.28 -11.81 -11.73
N TYR A 75 -2.31 -12.22 -10.46
CA TYR A 75 -3.10 -11.59 -9.40
C TYR A 75 -2.27 -10.79 -8.42
N GLU A 76 -0.98 -10.65 -8.67
CA GLU A 76 -0.08 -9.91 -7.80
C GLU A 76 -0.52 -8.45 -7.72
N PHE A 77 -1.00 -7.86 -8.82
CA PHE A 77 -1.34 -6.42 -8.85
C PHE A 77 -2.80 -6.11 -9.04
N VAL A 78 -3.66 -7.14 -9.11
CA VAL A 78 -5.08 -6.95 -9.36
C VAL A 78 -5.68 -6.06 -8.26
N PRO A 79 -6.31 -4.93 -8.60
CA PRO A 79 -6.99 -4.09 -7.63
C PRO A 79 -8.06 -4.88 -6.85
N ILE A 80 -7.98 -4.83 -5.52
CA ILE A 80 -8.98 -5.42 -4.62
C ILE A 80 -9.65 -4.27 -3.87
N ILE A 81 -10.95 -4.06 -4.10
CA ILE A 81 -11.77 -3.09 -3.41
C ILE A 81 -12.54 -3.82 -2.31
N MET A 82 -12.27 -3.49 -1.06
CA MET A 82 -12.93 -4.12 0.08
C MET A 82 -14.34 -3.57 0.28
N LEU A 83 -15.34 -4.42 0.47
CA LEU A 83 -16.68 -4.02 0.89
C LEU A 83 -16.76 -4.18 2.41
N THR A 84 -17.16 -3.14 3.14
CA THR A 84 -17.14 -3.16 4.61
C THR A 84 -18.42 -2.62 5.22
N ALA A 85 -19.02 -3.33 6.17
CA ALA A 85 -20.15 -2.83 6.96
C ALA A 85 -19.74 -1.88 8.10
N GLN A 86 -18.43 -1.73 8.38
CA GLN A 86 -17.95 -0.95 9.53
C GLN A 86 -17.15 0.29 9.09
N HIS A 87 -17.44 1.42 9.72
CA HIS A 87 -16.63 2.64 9.69
C HIS A 87 -15.41 2.58 10.64
N ASP A 88 -15.09 1.42 11.20
CA ASP A 88 -13.97 1.29 12.14
C ASP A 88 -12.65 1.48 11.38
N LYS A 89 -11.94 2.56 11.73
CA LYS A 89 -10.64 2.94 11.15
C LYS A 89 -9.63 1.80 11.24
N LYS A 90 -9.78 0.90 12.23
CA LYS A 90 -8.90 -0.26 12.42
C LYS A 90 -8.98 -1.25 11.25
N ASN A 91 -10.18 -1.66 10.84
CA ASN A 91 -10.37 -2.62 9.75
C ASN A 91 -9.92 -2.04 8.41
N ILE A 92 -10.08 -0.72 8.24
CA ILE A 92 -9.61 0.00 7.05
C ILE A 92 -8.08 -0.05 6.96
N ALA A 93 -7.37 0.26 8.05
CA ALA A 93 -5.91 0.22 8.07
C ALA A 93 -5.39 -1.22 7.84
N GLU A 94 -5.99 -2.21 8.50
CA GLU A 94 -5.63 -3.63 8.33
C GLU A 94 -5.86 -4.12 6.90
N ALA A 95 -6.96 -3.71 6.25
CA ALA A 95 -7.22 -4.01 4.85
C ALA A 95 -6.15 -3.42 3.91
N PHE A 96 -5.74 -2.16 4.13
CA PHE A 96 -4.66 -1.56 3.33
C PHE A 96 -3.32 -2.27 3.54
N VAL A 97 -2.98 -2.65 4.78
CA VAL A 97 -1.78 -3.43 5.10
C VAL A 97 -1.81 -4.80 4.42
N ALA A 98 -2.99 -5.44 4.34
CA ALA A 98 -3.16 -6.69 3.63
C ALA A 98 -3.04 -6.55 2.10
N GLY A 99 -2.99 -5.33 1.55
CA GLY A 99 -2.83 -5.07 0.12
C GLY A 99 -4.14 -4.79 -0.61
N ALA A 100 -5.17 -4.35 0.11
CA ALA A 100 -6.36 -3.77 -0.50
C ALA A 100 -6.01 -2.47 -1.25
N TRP A 101 -6.65 -2.30 -2.40
CA TRP A 101 -6.50 -1.11 -3.24
C TRP A 101 -7.35 0.04 -2.73
N ASP A 102 -8.59 -0.27 -2.33
CA ASP A 102 -9.53 0.68 -1.76
C ASP A 102 -10.58 -0.07 -0.91
N TYR A 103 -11.55 0.66 -0.35
CA TYR A 103 -12.73 0.09 0.28
C TYR A 103 -14.02 0.84 -0.09
N VAL A 104 -15.19 0.26 0.12
CA VAL A 104 -16.49 0.92 0.02
C VAL A 104 -17.33 0.48 1.20
N THR A 105 -17.97 1.44 1.88
CA THR A 105 -18.79 1.15 3.05
C THR A 105 -20.18 0.68 2.62
N LYS A 106 -20.67 -0.41 3.23
CA LYS A 106 -22.05 -0.88 3.13
C LYS A 106 -22.94 -0.11 4.14
N PRO A 107 -24.18 0.25 3.77
CA PRO A 107 -24.77 0.14 2.45
C PRO A 107 -24.07 1.10 1.47
N PHE A 108 -23.69 0.60 0.29
CA PHE A 108 -22.91 1.38 -0.67
C PHE A 108 -23.80 2.29 -1.50
N GLU A 109 -23.40 3.56 -1.65
CA GLU A 109 -23.95 4.44 -2.67
C GLU A 109 -23.37 4.02 -4.03
N PHE A 110 -24.24 3.76 -5.00
CA PHE A 110 -23.83 3.29 -6.34
C PHE A 110 -22.82 4.22 -6.99
N PHE A 111 -22.99 5.54 -6.82
CA PHE A 111 -22.04 6.53 -7.33
C PHE A 111 -20.65 6.40 -6.70
N GLU A 112 -20.55 6.06 -5.42
CA GLU A 112 -19.26 5.83 -4.76
C GLU A 112 -18.56 4.62 -5.40
N LEU A 113 -19.25 3.49 -5.50
CA LEU A 113 -18.68 2.26 -6.07
C LEU A 113 -18.31 2.45 -7.55
N GLU A 114 -19.15 3.12 -8.33
CA GLU A 114 -18.89 3.48 -9.73
C GLU A 114 -17.60 4.30 -9.86
N THR A 115 -17.45 5.34 -9.02
CA THR A 115 -16.25 6.17 -8.99
C THR A 115 -14.99 5.34 -8.67
N ARG A 116 -15.09 4.33 -7.79
CA ARG A 116 -13.95 3.45 -7.49
C ARG A 116 -13.57 2.58 -8.70
N LEU A 117 -14.56 2.03 -9.39
CA LEU A 117 -14.36 1.20 -10.58
C LEU A 117 -13.70 2.02 -11.71
N TYR A 118 -14.17 3.25 -11.97
CA TYR A 118 -13.50 4.15 -12.92
C TYR A 118 -12.06 4.49 -12.54
N GLY A 119 -11.80 4.66 -11.23
CA GLY A 119 -10.45 4.88 -10.71
C GLY A 119 -9.51 3.70 -10.99
N VAL A 120 -10.01 2.48 -10.86
CA VAL A 120 -9.28 1.26 -11.23
C VAL A 120 -8.96 1.24 -12.73
N GLU A 121 -9.95 1.48 -13.59
CA GLU A 121 -9.74 1.49 -15.05
C GLU A 121 -8.71 2.52 -15.49
N THR A 122 -8.85 3.76 -15.02
CA THR A 122 -7.94 4.86 -15.37
C THR A 122 -6.50 4.51 -15.01
N ARG A 123 -6.30 3.91 -13.83
CA ARG A 123 -4.97 3.51 -13.35
C ARG A 123 -4.41 2.31 -14.10
N MET A 124 -5.26 1.34 -14.44
CA MET A 124 -4.87 0.18 -15.27
C MET A 124 -4.38 0.64 -16.66
N VAL A 125 -5.06 1.61 -17.27
CA VAL A 125 -4.64 2.23 -18.54
C VAL A 125 -3.29 2.95 -18.38
N GLU A 126 -3.09 3.68 -17.29
CA GLU A 126 -1.82 4.37 -17.03
C GLU A 126 -0.65 3.40 -16.81
N LEU A 127 -0.88 2.31 -16.07
CA LEU A 127 0.11 1.25 -15.87
C LEU A 127 0.43 0.53 -17.19
N ALA A 128 -0.56 0.29 -18.03
CA ALA A 128 -0.37 -0.27 -19.38
C ALA A 128 0.47 0.66 -20.26
N ARG A 129 0.19 1.97 -20.27
CA ARG A 129 1.01 2.95 -21.01
C ARG A 129 2.46 3.01 -20.52
N ARG A 130 2.67 3.09 -19.20
CA ARG A 130 4.02 3.13 -18.62
C ARG A 130 4.83 1.86 -18.89
N SER A 131 4.18 0.71 -19.05
CA SER A 131 4.86 -0.53 -19.44
C SER A 131 5.24 -0.56 -20.93
N GLN A 132 4.50 0.16 -21.80
CA GLN A 132 4.82 0.34 -23.21
C GLN A 132 5.93 1.37 -23.45
N ASP A 133 5.94 2.50 -22.72
CA ASP A 133 6.99 3.52 -22.83
C ASP A 133 8.38 2.93 -22.47
N VAL A 134 8.42 1.96 -21.55
CA VAL A 134 9.64 1.23 -21.15
C VAL A 134 10.09 0.20 -22.22
N ALA A 135 9.19 -0.24 -23.11
CA ALA A 135 9.52 -1.17 -24.19
C ALA A 135 10.20 -0.45 -25.38
N GLU A 136 9.90 0.82 -25.62
CA GLU A 136 10.57 1.64 -26.65
C GLU A 136 11.97 2.10 -26.22
N ASP A 137 12.17 2.41 -24.93
CA ASP A 137 13.49 2.77 -24.37
C ASP A 137 14.43 1.56 -24.15
N ALA A 138 13.98 0.34 -24.46
CA ALA A 138 14.76 -0.88 -24.26
C ALA A 138 15.95 -1.05 -25.23
N SER A 139 16.14 -0.16 -26.21
CA SER A 139 17.25 -0.25 -27.17
C SER A 139 18.58 0.33 -26.68
N ASN A 140 18.61 1.15 -25.62
CA ASN A 140 19.84 1.75 -25.11
C ASN A 140 20.12 1.30 -23.67
N GLY A 141 21.21 0.55 -23.51
CA GLY A 141 21.52 -0.23 -22.32
C GLY A 141 21.74 0.58 -21.04
N ASP A 142 21.11 0.13 -19.97
CA ASP A 142 21.78 -0.23 -18.72
C ASP A 142 20.80 -1.07 -17.87
N VAL A 143 21.11 -2.36 -17.69
CA VAL A 143 20.28 -3.31 -16.96
C VAL A 143 20.29 -3.01 -15.44
N THR A 144 21.24 -2.19 -14.99
CA THR A 144 21.50 -1.89 -13.57
C THR A 144 20.58 -0.79 -13.03
N LEU A 145 20.29 0.25 -13.84
CA LEU A 145 19.28 1.28 -13.53
C LEU A 145 17.85 0.72 -13.53
N LYS A 146 17.58 -0.30 -14.36
CA LYS A 146 16.26 -1.00 -14.40
C LYS A 146 15.92 -1.70 -13.08
N ARG A 147 16.92 -2.16 -12.32
CA ARG A 147 16.73 -2.71 -10.96
C ARG A 147 16.50 -1.62 -9.90
N PHE A 148 17.07 -0.42 -10.08
CA PHE A 148 16.78 0.73 -9.21
C PHE A 148 15.37 1.30 -9.44
N CYS A 149 14.90 1.31 -10.70
CA CYS A 149 13.53 1.68 -11.04
C CYS A 149 12.49 0.60 -10.69
N ALA A 150 12.91 -0.62 -10.33
CA ALA A 150 12.02 -1.69 -9.87
C ALA A 150 11.36 -1.39 -8.51
N LEU A 151 11.79 -0.34 -7.81
CA LEU A 151 11.14 0.19 -6.60
C LEU A 151 10.02 1.21 -6.92
N HIS A 152 9.87 1.62 -8.18
CA HIS A 152 8.72 2.37 -8.69
C HIS A 152 7.73 1.49 -9.48
N ARG A 153 8.06 0.21 -9.67
CA ARG A 153 7.11 -0.81 -10.15
C ARG A 153 6.26 -1.23 -8.94
N PRO A 154 4.96 -1.52 -9.09
CA PRO A 154 4.27 -2.18 -8.01
C PRO A 154 5.08 -3.47 -7.70
N VAL A 155 5.53 -3.60 -6.46
CA VAL A 155 6.25 -4.77 -5.95
C VAL A 155 5.20 -5.81 -5.62
N THR A 156 5.38 -7.08 -6.02
CA THR A 156 4.33 -8.09 -5.82
C THR A 156 3.92 -8.07 -4.34
N PRO A 157 2.62 -8.04 -4.01
CA PRO A 157 2.17 -8.05 -2.64
C PRO A 157 2.78 -9.17 -1.82
N SER A 158 3.15 -10.30 -2.42
CA SER A 158 3.95 -11.35 -1.76
C SER A 158 5.32 -10.87 -1.23
N GLN A 159 6.04 -10.01 -1.96
CA GLN A 159 7.29 -9.38 -1.49
C GLN A 159 7.04 -8.20 -0.53
N ILE A 160 5.88 -7.56 -0.63
CA ILE A 160 5.45 -6.46 0.25
C ILE A 160 4.89 -7.00 1.59
N THR A 161 4.19 -8.14 1.59
CA THR A 161 3.55 -8.76 2.76
C THR A 161 4.56 -9.36 3.72
N GLU A 162 5.73 -9.79 3.25
CA GLU A 162 6.83 -10.22 4.13
C GLU A 162 7.54 -9.04 4.83
N SER A 163 7.44 -7.82 4.28
CA SER A 163 8.06 -6.60 4.82
C SER A 163 7.08 -5.65 5.53
N GLY A 164 5.78 -5.94 5.57
CA GLY A 164 4.78 -5.10 6.25
C GLY A 164 4.59 -3.70 5.64
N LEU A 165 5.15 -3.44 4.46
CA LEU A 165 4.98 -2.19 3.72
C LEU A 165 3.64 -2.17 2.96
N VAL A 166 3.25 -1.01 2.45
CA VAL A 166 2.14 -0.82 1.51
C VAL A 166 2.67 -0.07 0.28
N GLY A 167 2.21 -0.44 -0.91
CA GLY A 167 2.61 0.24 -2.15
C GLY A 167 2.16 1.70 -2.19
N LEU A 168 2.89 2.57 -2.90
CA LEU A 168 2.61 4.01 -2.92
C LEU A 168 1.18 4.36 -3.34
N GLY A 169 0.60 3.64 -4.32
CA GLY A 169 -0.79 3.86 -4.73
C GLY A 169 -1.80 3.57 -3.63
N ALA A 170 -1.64 2.44 -2.93
CA ALA A 170 -2.49 2.09 -1.79
C ALA A 170 -2.27 3.04 -0.61
N PHE A 171 -1.04 3.50 -0.39
CA PHE A 171 -0.74 4.54 0.59
C PHE A 171 -1.43 5.87 0.27
N GLU A 172 -1.38 6.32 -0.99
CA GLU A 172 -2.04 7.53 -1.48
C GLU A 172 -3.56 7.46 -1.30
N ASN A 173 -4.17 6.33 -1.65
CA ASN A 173 -5.60 6.09 -1.47
C ASN A 173 -5.99 6.09 0.01
N CYS A 174 -5.23 5.36 0.84
CA CYS A 174 -5.41 5.33 2.28
C CYS A 174 -5.35 6.73 2.88
N PHE A 175 -4.30 7.48 2.51
CA PHE A 175 -4.10 8.85 2.93
C PHE A 175 -5.31 9.71 2.53
N ALA A 176 -5.70 9.73 1.26
CA ALA A 176 -6.82 10.52 0.72
C ALA A 176 -8.14 10.26 1.49
N ARG A 177 -8.44 9.01 1.84
CA ARG A 177 -9.72 8.68 2.47
C ARG A 177 -9.77 8.98 3.95
N ILE A 178 -8.69 8.68 4.67
CA ILE A 178 -8.55 9.11 6.06
C ILE A 178 -8.57 10.63 6.13
N SER A 179 -8.03 11.28 5.11
CA SER A 179 -7.86 12.71 5.09
C SER A 179 -9.09 13.54 4.82
N ASN A 180 -10.02 13.04 4.01
CA ASN A 180 -11.37 13.63 3.91
C ASN A 180 -12.20 13.41 5.19
N THR A 181 -11.75 12.50 6.06
CA THR A 181 -12.32 12.26 7.39
C THR A 181 -11.45 12.84 8.51
N LEU A 182 -10.45 13.69 8.18
CA LEU A 182 -9.51 14.28 9.14
C LEU A 182 -10.23 15.28 10.04
N HIS A 183 -10.85 14.75 11.08
CA HIS A 183 -10.93 15.37 12.38
C HIS A 183 -10.18 14.43 13.34
N GLY A 184 -9.14 14.93 14.04
CA GLY A 184 -8.44 14.22 15.11
C GLY A 184 -7.01 13.70 14.84
N ASN A 185 -6.62 12.66 15.60
CA ASN A 185 -5.26 12.19 15.90
C ASN A 185 -4.56 11.37 14.78
N VAL A 186 -4.46 11.87 13.56
CA VAL A 186 -3.66 11.26 12.48
C VAL A 186 -2.32 11.97 12.39
N SER A 187 -1.24 11.28 12.03
CA SER A 187 0.03 11.92 11.68
C SER A 187 0.73 11.26 10.51
N LEU A 188 1.40 12.08 9.71
CA LEU A 188 2.24 11.64 8.60
C LEU A 188 3.70 11.94 8.96
N MET A 189 4.53 10.91 8.94
CA MET A 189 5.96 11.00 9.19
C MET A 189 6.72 10.63 7.91
N ALA A 190 7.72 11.43 7.58
CA ALA A 190 8.70 11.15 6.56
C ALA A 190 10.02 10.76 7.23
N LEU A 191 10.66 9.73 6.70
CA LEU A 191 11.96 9.25 7.12
C LEU A 191 12.87 9.20 5.90
N ARG A 192 14.09 9.71 6.02
CA ARG A 192 15.11 9.67 4.96
C ARG A 192 16.40 9.11 5.53
N LEU A 193 16.93 8.07 4.88
CA LEU A 193 18.27 7.57 5.11
C LEU A 193 19.24 8.45 4.32
N ASN A 194 20.03 9.26 5.02
CA ASN A 194 20.91 10.26 4.42
C ASN A 194 22.15 9.61 3.79
N ASN A 195 22.70 8.58 4.46
CA ASN A 195 23.92 7.89 4.04
C ASN A 195 23.66 6.56 3.31
N LEU A 196 22.46 6.35 2.75
CA LEU A 196 22.17 5.14 1.96
C LEU A 196 23.18 4.91 0.82
N PRO A 197 23.68 5.92 0.09
CA PRO A 197 24.69 5.70 -0.95
C PRO A 197 25.99 5.08 -0.40
N GLU A 198 26.44 5.51 0.78
CA GLU A 198 27.63 4.98 1.46
C GLU A 198 27.40 3.54 1.95
N VAL A 199 26.24 3.29 2.55
CA VAL A 199 25.81 1.95 2.98
C VAL A 199 25.74 1.00 1.77
N SER A 200 25.19 1.47 0.65
CA SER A 200 25.04 0.70 -0.59
C SER A 200 26.39 0.38 -1.24
N GLN A 201 27.34 1.34 -1.19
CA GLN A 201 28.68 1.14 -1.73
C GLN A 201 29.47 0.10 -0.93
N THR A 202 29.30 0.09 0.39
CA THR A 202 30.00 -0.82 1.28
C THR A 202 29.41 -2.23 1.25
N LEU A 203 28.09 -2.37 1.44
CA LEU A 203 27.42 -3.68 1.46
C LEU A 203 27.39 -4.33 0.07
N GLN A 204 27.30 -3.53 -1.00
CA GLN A 204 27.09 -3.98 -2.38
C GLN A 204 25.79 -4.81 -2.52
N GLU A 205 25.46 -5.22 -3.74
CA GLU A 205 24.34 -6.14 -3.99
C GLU A 205 24.80 -7.60 -3.79
N PRO A 206 23.98 -8.49 -3.20
CA PRO A 206 22.57 -8.34 -2.82
C PRO A 206 22.32 -7.85 -1.37
N TYR A 207 23.38 -7.57 -0.61
CA TYR A 207 23.27 -7.28 0.83
C TYR A 207 22.59 -5.94 1.12
N THR A 208 22.77 -4.95 0.24
CA THR A 208 22.06 -3.66 0.31
C THR A 208 20.54 -3.87 0.21
N HIS A 209 20.10 -4.71 -0.72
CA HIS A 209 18.70 -5.06 -0.85
C HIS A 209 18.17 -5.77 0.41
N GLN A 210 18.92 -6.74 0.94
CA GLN A 210 18.54 -7.45 2.17
C GLN A 210 18.42 -6.51 3.37
N TYR A 211 19.35 -5.56 3.50
CA TYR A 211 19.30 -4.52 4.53
C TYR A 211 18.03 -3.68 4.42
N LEU A 212 17.70 -3.17 3.23
CA LEU A 212 16.50 -2.34 3.02
C LEU A 212 15.19 -3.11 3.29
N VAL A 213 15.11 -4.38 2.87
CA VAL A 213 13.94 -5.23 3.13
C VAL A 213 13.78 -5.50 4.63
N LYS A 214 14.88 -5.81 5.32
CA LYS A 214 14.87 -6.04 6.76
C LYS A 214 14.49 -4.77 7.52
N LEU A 215 15.08 -3.64 7.15
CA LEU A 215 14.79 -2.34 7.74
C LEU A 215 13.30 -1.99 7.59
N ALA A 216 12.75 -2.14 6.38
CA ALA A 216 11.34 -1.91 6.12
C ALA A 216 10.42 -2.75 7.01
N SER A 217 10.71 -4.06 7.13
CA SER A 217 9.99 -5.01 7.99
C SER A 217 10.00 -4.60 9.46
N VAL A 218 11.16 -4.20 9.97
CA VAL A 218 11.32 -3.78 11.37
C VAL A 218 10.62 -2.44 11.61
N ILE A 219 10.75 -1.47 10.69
CA ILE A 219 10.01 -0.19 10.74
C ILE A 219 8.50 -0.42 10.79
N ALA A 220 7.95 -1.26 9.90
CA ALA A 220 6.52 -1.57 9.89
C ALA A 220 6.06 -2.21 11.20
N THR A 221 6.86 -3.14 11.76
CA THR A 221 6.58 -3.79 13.03
C THR A 221 6.54 -2.78 14.20
N HIS A 222 7.54 -1.90 14.28
CA HIS A 222 7.60 -0.86 15.31
C HIS A 222 6.56 0.25 15.10
N ALA A 223 6.07 0.46 13.88
CA ALA A 223 4.96 1.38 13.63
C ALA A 223 3.58 0.79 14.01
N GLY A 224 3.48 -0.53 14.15
CA GLY A 224 2.24 -1.27 14.44
C GLY A 224 1.43 -0.77 15.65
N PRO A 225 2.03 -0.43 16.81
CA PRO A 225 1.29 0.12 17.96
C PRO A 225 0.54 1.43 17.67
N TRP A 226 0.98 2.19 16.67
CA TRP A 226 0.31 3.41 16.17
C TRP A 226 -0.60 3.12 14.97
N GLN A 227 -0.92 1.85 14.73
CA GLN A 227 -1.60 1.40 13.52
C GLN A 227 -0.90 1.90 12.24
N GLY A 228 0.43 2.03 12.31
CA GLY A 228 1.22 2.70 11.29
C GLY A 228 1.24 1.92 9.96
N ILE A 229 0.94 2.62 8.88
CA ILE A 229 1.08 2.14 7.51
C ILE A 229 2.35 2.75 6.94
N VAL A 230 3.24 1.91 6.42
CA VAL A 230 4.56 2.34 5.94
C VAL A 230 4.64 2.13 4.44
N THR A 231 5.16 3.11 3.70
CA THR A 231 5.50 2.96 2.28
C THR A 231 6.92 3.43 2.02
N TYR A 232 7.55 2.87 0.99
CA TYR A 232 8.90 3.25 0.56
C TYR A 232 8.83 3.99 -0.77
N LEU A 233 9.39 5.20 -0.82
CA LEU A 233 9.39 6.07 -2.00
C LEU A 233 10.61 5.87 -2.89
N GLY A 234 11.57 5.06 -2.47
CA GLY A 234 12.88 4.94 -3.12
C GLY A 234 13.94 5.88 -2.51
N LYS A 235 15.21 5.64 -2.87
CA LYS A 235 16.37 6.47 -2.46
C LYS A 235 16.46 6.68 -0.94
N GLY A 236 16.11 5.66 -0.15
CA GLY A 236 16.15 5.74 1.32
C GLY A 236 15.02 6.55 1.94
N ALA A 237 13.99 6.95 1.18
CA ALA A 237 12.85 7.67 1.73
C ALA A 237 11.66 6.74 2.04
N PHE A 238 11.14 6.83 3.26
CA PHE A 238 9.92 6.16 3.71
C PHE A 238 8.88 7.20 4.14
N LEU A 239 7.61 6.86 3.96
CA LEU A 239 6.49 7.56 4.59
C LEU A 239 5.77 6.60 5.54
N ILE A 240 5.37 7.13 6.69
CA ILE A 240 4.66 6.41 7.72
C ILE A 240 3.42 7.22 8.05
N LEU A 241 2.25 6.66 7.74
CA LEU A 241 0.95 7.20 8.14
C LEU A 241 0.53 6.50 9.43
N SER A 242 0.27 7.25 10.49
CA SER A 242 -0.09 6.67 11.79
C SER A 242 -1.36 7.29 12.38
N PHE A 243 -2.02 6.55 13.25
CA PHE A 243 -3.33 6.88 13.80
C PHE A 243 -3.31 6.92 15.34
N ALA A 244 -4.40 7.43 15.93
CA ALA A 244 -4.57 7.42 17.37
C ALA A 244 -4.51 5.96 17.88
N PRO A 245 -3.51 5.62 18.71
CA PRO A 245 -3.40 4.28 19.21
C PRO A 245 -4.53 4.03 20.22
N THR A 246 -5.16 2.86 20.17
CA THR A 246 -6.21 2.45 21.14
C THR A 246 -5.71 2.46 22.59
N ARG A 247 -4.39 2.31 22.77
CA ARG A 247 -3.67 2.48 24.03
C ARG A 247 -2.43 3.33 23.78
N ARG A 248 -2.25 4.45 24.51
CA ARG A 248 -1.08 5.31 24.35
C ARG A 248 0.22 4.53 24.58
N PRO A 249 1.10 4.39 23.57
CA PRO A 249 2.41 3.79 23.72
C PRO A 249 3.25 4.59 24.71
N SER A 250 4.21 3.93 25.35
CA SER A 250 5.13 4.56 26.31
C SER A 250 6.18 5.44 25.66
N THR A 251 6.40 5.29 24.36
CA THR A 251 7.39 6.02 23.55
C THR A 251 6.69 6.82 22.45
N THR A 252 7.42 7.70 21.77
CA THR A 252 6.90 8.34 20.55
C THR A 252 7.14 7.46 19.33
N LEU A 253 6.37 7.68 18.24
CA LEU A 253 6.60 6.98 16.98
C LEU A 253 8.04 7.21 16.50
N LYS A 254 8.54 8.45 16.61
CA LYS A 254 9.91 8.79 16.25
C LYS A 254 10.95 7.93 16.99
N ASP A 255 10.79 7.75 18.30
CA ASP A 255 11.71 6.93 19.10
C ASP A 255 11.62 5.44 18.75
N ALA A 256 10.40 4.96 18.45
CA ALA A 256 10.20 3.58 17.99
C ALA A 256 10.88 3.31 16.64
N ILE A 257 10.79 4.26 15.70
CA ILE A 257 11.51 4.17 14.43
C ILE A 257 13.02 4.26 14.62
N GLY A 258 13.51 5.11 15.54
CA GLY A 258 14.94 5.13 15.90
C GLY A 258 15.41 3.78 16.42
N THR A 259 14.64 3.17 17.33
CA THR A 259 14.93 1.83 17.87
C THR A 259 14.94 0.76 16.77
N ALA A 260 14.01 0.84 15.80
CA ALA A 260 13.95 -0.05 14.66
C ALA A 260 15.22 0.00 13.78
N ILE A 261 15.73 1.21 13.53
CA ILE A 261 16.97 1.42 12.76
C ILE A 261 18.17 0.85 13.53
N ASP A 262 18.30 1.19 14.81
CA ASP A 262 19.39 0.71 15.67
C ASP A 262 19.44 -0.84 15.75
N GLU A 263 18.26 -1.47 15.80
CA GLU A 263 18.13 -2.93 15.81
C GLU A 263 18.68 -3.57 14.53
N VAL A 264 18.36 -2.99 13.36
CA VAL A 264 18.80 -3.51 12.06
C VAL A 264 20.29 -3.25 11.85
N ASP A 265 20.76 -2.06 12.22
CA ASP A 265 22.17 -1.67 12.16
C ASP A 265 23.04 -2.60 13.00
N ALA A 266 22.60 -2.92 14.22
CA ALA A 266 23.31 -3.83 15.11
C ALA A 266 23.44 -5.24 14.52
N GLN A 267 22.49 -5.67 13.68
CA GLN A 267 22.47 -6.98 13.04
C GLN A 267 23.27 -7.02 11.74
N LEU A 268 23.20 -5.97 10.93
CA LEU A 268 23.66 -6.00 9.53
C LEU A 268 24.78 -5.03 9.19
N LEU A 269 24.95 -3.93 9.94
CA LEU A 269 25.94 -2.89 9.66
C LEU A 269 27.13 -2.89 10.65
N LYS A 270 26.93 -3.45 11.85
CA LYS A 270 27.93 -3.44 12.93
C LYS A 270 29.27 -4.08 12.54
N THR A 271 29.26 -5.13 11.73
CA THR A 271 30.50 -5.80 11.26
C THR A 271 31.29 -4.95 10.28
N GLU A 272 30.61 -4.05 9.56
CA GLU A 272 31.19 -3.14 8.57
C GLU A 272 31.58 -1.78 9.18
N GLY A 273 31.35 -1.58 10.48
CA GLY A 273 31.62 -0.30 11.15
C GLY A 273 30.71 0.85 10.69
N LEU A 274 29.58 0.52 10.07
CA LEU A 274 28.60 1.48 9.57
C LEU A 274 27.47 1.70 10.58
N SER A 275 26.84 2.87 10.47
CA SER A 275 25.58 3.19 11.13
C SER A 275 24.76 4.06 10.19
N THR A 276 23.45 3.92 10.29
CA THR A 276 22.47 4.62 9.46
C THR A 276 22.28 6.04 9.95
N ASP A 277 22.69 7.01 9.14
CA ASP A 277 22.32 8.40 9.33
C ASP A 277 20.93 8.63 8.73
N TYR A 278 20.02 9.19 9.52
CA TYR A 278 18.67 9.45 9.08
C TYR A 278 18.12 10.78 9.57
N SER A 279 17.23 11.35 8.78
CA SER A 279 16.41 12.50 9.16
C SER A 279 14.94 12.10 9.17
N SER A 280 14.18 12.66 10.10
CA SER A 280 12.73 12.45 10.14
C SER A 280 11.98 13.75 10.39
N TRP A 281 10.82 13.84 9.76
CA TRP A 281 9.90 14.97 9.85
C TRP A 281 8.49 14.43 10.03
N GLN A 282 7.69 15.05 10.89
CA GLN A 282 6.34 14.59 11.20
C GLN A 282 5.38 15.78 11.22
N ILE A 283 4.20 15.59 10.65
CA ILE A 283 3.09 16.53 10.71
C ILE A 283 1.87 15.82 11.28
N HIS A 284 1.19 16.49 12.22
CA HIS A 284 -0.05 16.00 12.78
C HIS A 284 -1.25 16.61 12.06
N GLY A 285 -2.33 15.85 11.92
CA GLY A 285 -3.53 16.29 11.20
C GLY A 285 -4.17 17.55 11.79
N ASN A 286 -4.01 17.80 13.09
CA ASN A 286 -4.48 19.01 13.78
C ASN A 286 -3.60 20.25 13.50
N GLU A 287 -2.43 20.09 12.90
CA GLU A 287 -1.55 21.18 12.47
C GLU A 287 -1.86 21.64 11.04
N VAL A 288 -2.73 20.90 10.33
CA VAL A 288 -3.14 21.18 8.96
C VAL A 288 -4.31 22.16 8.98
N PRO A 289 -4.21 23.32 8.30
CA PRO A 289 -5.31 24.27 8.22
C PRO A 289 -6.57 23.67 7.59
N GLU A 290 -7.73 24.08 8.07
CA GLU A 290 -9.03 23.68 7.48
C GLU A 290 -9.10 24.06 5.99
N GLY A 291 -9.59 23.13 5.16
CA GLY A 291 -9.74 23.34 3.71
C GLY A 291 -8.47 23.05 2.88
N VAL A 292 -7.35 22.69 3.50
CA VAL A 292 -6.18 22.21 2.76
C VAL A 292 -6.43 20.79 2.27
N GLU A 293 -6.33 20.60 0.96
CA GLU A 293 -6.47 19.25 0.41
C GLU A 293 -5.37 18.33 0.93
N PRO A 294 -5.70 17.09 1.25
CA PRO A 294 -4.72 16.10 1.67
C PRO A 294 -3.59 15.85 0.66
N SER A 295 -3.93 15.90 -0.63
CA SER A 295 -2.97 15.84 -1.73
C SER A 295 -1.81 16.84 -1.53
N TYR A 296 -2.09 18.01 -0.96
CA TYR A 296 -1.11 19.05 -0.63
C TYR A 296 -0.17 18.63 0.50
N LEU A 297 -0.63 17.91 1.52
CA LEU A 297 0.24 17.39 2.58
C LEU A 297 1.25 16.42 2.02
N LEU A 298 0.78 15.46 1.24
CA LEU A 298 1.66 14.48 0.61
C LEU A 298 2.66 15.17 -0.34
N TYR A 299 2.20 16.18 -1.08
CA TYR A 299 3.06 17.01 -1.91
C TYR A 299 4.11 17.77 -1.10
N ALA A 300 3.72 18.42 0.01
CA ALA A 300 4.63 19.13 0.90
C ALA A 300 5.69 18.20 1.51
N VAL A 301 5.29 16.99 1.91
CA VAL A 301 6.20 15.97 2.43
C VAL A 301 7.18 15.50 1.37
N LYS A 302 6.69 15.17 0.16
CA LYS A 302 7.53 14.76 -0.97
C LYS A 302 8.52 15.87 -1.34
N ASN A 303 8.06 17.12 -1.39
CA ASN A 303 8.92 18.28 -1.62
C ASN A 303 9.96 18.48 -0.52
N HIS A 304 9.62 18.23 0.75
CA HIS A 304 10.59 18.36 1.85
C HIS A 304 11.68 17.27 1.77
N LEU A 305 11.30 16.05 1.38
CA LEU A 305 12.22 14.95 1.07
C LEU A 305 13.11 15.24 -0.15
N ASP A 306 12.63 16.03 -1.11
CA ASP A 306 13.41 16.45 -2.29
C ASP A 306 14.27 17.69 -2.03
N GLN A 307 13.83 18.64 -1.20
CA GLN A 307 14.61 19.84 -0.84
C GLN A 307 15.82 19.51 0.04
N SER A 308 15.72 18.47 0.87
CA SER A 308 16.86 17.92 1.62
C SER A 308 17.97 17.37 0.71
N VAL A 309 17.68 17.09 -0.58
CA VAL A 309 18.68 16.71 -1.60
C VAL A 309 19.43 17.93 -2.17
N ARG A 310 18.87 19.14 -2.09
CA ARG A 310 19.48 20.36 -2.67
C ARG A 310 20.32 21.17 -1.69
N LEU A 311 20.30 20.81 -0.40
CA LEU A 311 20.99 21.53 0.68
C LEU A 311 22.22 20.78 1.23
N GLN A 312 22.60 19.65 0.62
CA GLN A 312 23.89 18.98 0.82
C GLN A 312 24.74 19.12 -0.44
#